data_AF-A0A954KRT5-F1
#
_entry.id   AF-A0A954KRT5-F1
#
_cell.length_a   1.000
_cell.length_b   1.000
_cell.length_c   1.000
_cell.angle_alpha   90.00
_cell.angle_beta   90.00
_cell.angle_gamma   90.00
#
_symmetry.space_group_name_H-M   'P 1'
#
loop_
_entity.id
_entity.type
_entity.pdbx_description
1 polymer ?
#
loop_
_entity_poly.entity_id
_entity_poly.type
_entity_poly.pdbx_seq_one_letter_code
_entity_poly.pdbx_strand_id
1 'polypeptide(L)'
;MKLRLRLFVIVSILSIALLMAWWGYHLFGSIVVSFIYAFVSGGVLTFTTKAWRTPGNWPGLSRFLWSVLALVAFSILFFPGQLDQEAALAIKRQAALRKIDAILASDTRFQSIEYTTLSVKFYWVQFEGAIESEADLKELQHRIREEVPTEAAIRTTWSISNQSTGEIMENHYLWLLNESEDEKHDNQRAQNKSQPAISNEPADVYTGLRDLIFQTDFQITQPKIIGAQIHLHAVLMEFTSGKEFVTLVAMQDGTTSLYFSSGGGVIGAGEHAPVRAANQQFLGLATQYIDQ
;
A
#
# COMPACT_ATOMS: atom_id res chain seq x y z
N MET A 1 -29.03 -28.85 36.37
CA MET A 1 -27.75 -28.96 35.62
C MET A 1 -27.74 -28.18 34.30
N LYS A 2 -28.76 -28.30 33.42
CA LYS A 2 -28.79 -27.63 32.10
C LYS A 2 -28.70 -26.09 32.12
N LEU A 3 -29.21 -25.42 33.16
CA LEU A 3 -29.16 -23.95 33.26
C LEU A 3 -27.76 -23.42 33.58
N ARG A 4 -27.00 -24.12 34.44
CA ARG A 4 -25.62 -23.73 34.81
C ARG A 4 -24.65 -23.88 33.63
N LEU A 5 -24.86 -24.89 32.78
CA LEU A 5 -24.06 -25.08 31.56
C LEU A 5 -24.30 -23.97 30.53
N ARG A 6 -25.56 -23.54 30.34
CA ARG A 6 -25.89 -22.42 29.43
C ARG A 6 -25.28 -21.10 29.89
N LEU A 7 -25.35 -20.83 31.20
CA LEU A 7 -24.77 -19.62 31.77
C LEU A 7 -23.24 -19.60 31.64
N PHE A 8 -22.57 -20.73 31.88
CA PHE A 8 -21.12 -20.86 31.74
C PHE A 8 -20.66 -20.62 30.29
N VAL A 9 -21.38 -21.16 29.30
CA VAL A 9 -21.09 -20.94 27.87
C VAL A 9 -21.26 -19.47 27.49
N ILE A 10 -22.33 -18.81 27.96
CA ILE A 10 -22.57 -17.39 27.67
C ILE A 10 -21.47 -16.51 28.28
N VAL A 11 -21.09 -16.75 29.54
CA VAL A 11 -20.02 -16.00 30.22
C VAL A 11 -18.68 -16.22 29.53
N SER A 12 -18.37 -17.45 29.11
CA SER A 12 -17.12 -17.76 28.40
C SER A 12 -17.02 -17.05 27.05
N ILE A 13 -18.12 -17.02 26.28
CA ILE A 13 -18.18 -16.30 24.99
C ILE A 13 -18.01 -14.80 25.21
N LEU A 14 -18.66 -14.22 26.22
CA LEU A 14 -18.53 -12.80 26.57
C LEU A 14 -17.11 -12.45 27.03
N SER A 15 -16.47 -13.29 27.85
CA SER A 15 -15.09 -13.08 28.29
C SER A 15 -14.09 -13.17 27.14
N ILE A 16 -14.27 -14.10 26.20
CA ILE A 16 -13.43 -14.20 25.00
C ILE A 16 -13.63 -12.99 24.09
N ALA A 17 -14.87 -12.53 23.90
CA ALA A 17 -15.17 -11.32 23.12
C ALA A 17 -14.54 -10.05 23.74
N LEU A 18 -14.59 -9.92 25.08
CA LEU A 18 -13.93 -8.83 25.81
C LEU A 18 -12.40 -8.89 25.71
N LEU A 19 -11.81 -10.09 25.81
CA LEU A 19 -10.37 -10.30 25.62
C LEU A 19 -9.93 -9.98 24.19
N MET A 20 -10.71 -10.37 23.18
CA MET A 20 -10.44 -10.05 21.78
C MET A 20 -10.62 -8.57 21.47
N ALA A 21 -11.60 -7.90 22.08
CA ALA A 21 -11.77 -6.45 21.96
C ALA A 21 -10.60 -5.69 22.62
N TRP A 22 -10.11 -6.18 23.77
CA TRP A 22 -9.00 -5.58 24.48
C TRP A 22 -7.64 -5.78 23.78
N TRP A 23 -7.38 -6.98 23.23
CA TRP A 23 -6.15 -7.28 22.48
C TRP A 23 -6.18 -6.80 21.03
N GLY A 24 -7.35 -6.77 20.39
CA GLY A 24 -7.52 -6.33 19.01
C GLY A 24 -7.21 -4.85 18.78
N TYR A 25 -7.24 -4.04 19.84
CA TYR A 25 -7.03 -2.59 19.79
C TYR A 25 -5.58 -2.18 19.44
N HIS A 26 -4.59 -3.04 19.67
CA HIS A 26 -3.18 -2.66 19.49
C HIS A 26 -2.40 -3.44 18.43
N LEU A 27 -2.81 -4.65 18.03
CA LEU A 27 -2.01 -5.47 17.08
C LEU A 27 -2.78 -6.06 15.89
N PHE A 28 -4.12 -6.12 15.92
CA PHE A 28 -4.86 -7.05 15.04
C PHE A 28 -6.12 -6.47 14.37
N GLY A 29 -6.11 -5.18 14.05
CA GLY A 29 -7.22 -4.57 13.30
C GLY A 29 -7.55 -5.30 11.98
N SER A 30 -6.56 -5.85 11.28
CA SER A 30 -6.81 -6.62 10.05
C SER A 30 -7.28 -8.05 10.32
N ILE A 31 -6.68 -8.76 11.28
CA ILE A 31 -6.97 -10.19 11.49
C ILE A 31 -8.31 -10.41 12.16
N VAL A 32 -8.72 -9.58 13.13
CA VAL A 32 -10.05 -9.67 13.73
C VAL A 32 -11.13 -9.37 12.68
N VAL A 33 -10.91 -8.37 11.83
CA VAL A 33 -11.81 -8.08 10.69
C VAL A 33 -11.84 -9.25 9.71
N SER A 34 -10.70 -9.86 9.37
CA SER A 34 -10.65 -11.05 8.50
C SER A 34 -11.34 -12.27 9.12
N PHE A 35 -11.24 -12.48 10.43
CA PHE A 35 -11.95 -13.58 11.12
C PHE A 35 -13.45 -13.33 11.17
N ILE A 36 -13.89 -12.10 11.46
CA ILE A 36 -15.31 -11.72 11.40
C ILE A 36 -15.81 -11.89 9.96
N TYR A 37 -15.04 -11.48 8.96
CA TYR A 37 -15.40 -11.63 7.55
C TYR A 37 -15.46 -13.10 7.13
N ALA A 38 -14.50 -13.93 7.52
CA ALA A 38 -14.49 -15.38 7.26
C ALA A 38 -15.66 -16.09 7.96
N PHE A 39 -16.00 -15.68 9.18
CA PHE A 39 -17.09 -16.26 9.95
C PHE A 39 -18.45 -15.84 9.38
N VAL A 40 -18.61 -14.55 9.03
CA VAL A 40 -19.81 -14.04 8.36
C VAL A 40 -19.94 -14.67 6.98
N SER A 41 -18.91 -14.65 6.13
CA SER A 41 -18.96 -15.24 4.79
C SER A 41 -19.17 -16.76 4.79
N GLY A 42 -18.51 -17.50 5.69
CA GLY A 42 -18.75 -18.93 5.90
C GLY A 42 -20.17 -19.21 6.40
N GLY A 43 -20.70 -18.35 7.29
CA GLY A 43 -22.10 -18.36 7.71
C GLY A 43 -23.05 -18.08 6.55
N VAL A 44 -22.76 -17.09 5.69
CA VAL A 44 -23.55 -16.77 4.48
C VAL A 44 -23.55 -17.95 3.51
N LEU A 45 -22.38 -18.54 3.22
CA LEU A 45 -22.26 -19.61 2.22
C LEU A 45 -22.98 -20.89 2.67
N THR A 46 -22.85 -21.25 3.95
CA THR A 46 -23.55 -22.40 4.52
C THR A 46 -25.05 -22.14 4.63
N PHE A 47 -25.45 -20.88 4.86
CA PHE A 47 -26.85 -20.48 4.89
C PHE A 47 -27.50 -20.50 3.50
N THR A 48 -26.88 -19.90 2.49
CA THR A 48 -27.42 -19.81 1.11
C THR A 48 -27.55 -21.19 0.47
N THR A 49 -26.53 -22.05 0.62
CA THR A 49 -26.54 -23.41 0.06
C THR A 49 -27.62 -24.30 0.68
N LYS A 50 -27.95 -24.11 1.96
CA LYS A 50 -28.96 -24.89 2.67
C LYS A 50 -30.36 -24.32 2.51
N ALA A 51 -30.51 -22.99 2.51
CA ALA A 51 -31.78 -22.30 2.33
C ALA A 51 -32.39 -22.51 0.93
N TRP A 52 -31.56 -22.61 -0.12
CA TRP A 52 -32.03 -22.87 -1.48
C TRP A 52 -32.57 -24.30 -1.71
N ARG A 53 -32.17 -25.27 -0.88
CA ARG A 53 -32.57 -26.68 -1.05
C ARG A 53 -33.92 -27.03 -0.43
N THR A 54 -34.46 -26.18 0.44
CA THR A 54 -35.75 -26.42 1.09
C THR A 54 -36.60 -25.15 1.08
N PRO A 55 -37.29 -24.85 -0.03
CA PRO A 55 -38.23 -23.74 -0.08
C PRO A 55 -39.35 -23.97 0.95
N GLY A 56 -39.47 -23.06 1.92
CA GLY A 56 -40.49 -23.11 2.98
C GLY A 56 -39.97 -22.91 4.41
N ASN A 57 -38.66 -23.04 4.66
CA ASN A 57 -38.10 -22.90 6.01
C ASN A 57 -37.36 -21.55 6.18
N TRP A 58 -38.13 -20.45 6.15
CA TRP A 58 -37.68 -19.06 6.33
C TRP A 58 -37.23 -18.61 7.74
N PRO A 59 -37.41 -19.35 8.88
CA PRO A 59 -36.93 -18.90 10.19
C PRO A 59 -35.42 -18.67 10.27
N GLY A 60 -34.66 -19.26 9.35
CA GLY A 60 -33.22 -19.05 9.25
C GLY A 60 -32.86 -17.66 8.72
N LEU A 61 -33.64 -17.13 7.75
CA LEU A 61 -33.29 -15.88 7.09
C LEU A 61 -33.50 -14.69 8.03
N SER A 62 -34.58 -14.71 8.81
CA SER A 62 -34.82 -13.67 9.81
C SER A 62 -33.71 -13.65 10.86
N ARG A 63 -33.27 -14.81 11.37
CA ARG A 63 -32.15 -14.89 12.33
C ARG A 63 -30.83 -14.42 11.72
N PHE A 64 -30.59 -14.73 10.45
CA PHE A 64 -29.43 -14.23 9.71
C PHE A 64 -29.47 -12.71 9.58
N LEU A 65 -30.59 -12.15 9.11
CA LEU A 65 -30.80 -10.70 8.99
C LEU A 65 -30.67 -9.98 10.34
N TRP A 66 -31.24 -10.54 11.41
CA TRP A 66 -31.08 -10.01 12.78
C TRP A 66 -29.63 -10.06 13.25
N SER A 67 -28.87 -11.09 12.88
CA SER A 67 -27.45 -11.19 13.23
C SER A 67 -26.62 -10.13 12.49
N VAL A 68 -26.90 -9.89 11.20
CA VAL A 68 -26.26 -8.82 10.43
C VAL A 68 -26.61 -7.44 10.99
N LEU A 69 -27.90 -7.19 11.26
CA LEU A 69 -28.37 -5.94 11.86
C LEU A 69 -27.76 -5.69 13.24
N ALA A 70 -27.66 -6.73 14.09
CA ALA A 70 -27.03 -6.62 15.40
C ALA A 70 -25.54 -6.29 15.29
N LEU A 71 -24.83 -6.83 14.31
CA LEU A 71 -23.41 -6.56 14.07
C LEU A 71 -23.18 -5.13 13.57
N VAL A 72 -24.05 -4.63 12.70
CA VAL A 72 -24.05 -3.22 12.26
C VAL A 72 -24.37 -2.29 13.44
N ALA A 73 -25.42 -2.59 14.20
CA ALA A 73 -25.81 -1.80 15.37
C ALA A 73 -24.71 -1.79 16.44
N PHE A 74 -24.05 -2.93 16.68
CA PHE A 74 -22.89 -3.03 17.56
C PHE A 74 -21.74 -2.15 17.07
N SER A 75 -21.43 -2.19 15.77
CA SER A 75 -20.36 -1.35 15.20
C SER A 75 -20.66 0.14 15.39
N ILE A 76 -21.90 0.57 15.18
CA ILE A 76 -22.34 1.95 15.39
C ILE A 76 -22.28 2.36 16.86
N LEU A 77 -22.73 1.50 17.77
CA LEU A 77 -22.80 1.81 19.20
C LEU A 77 -21.43 1.85 19.88
N PHE A 78 -20.52 0.96 19.47
CA PHE A 78 -19.22 0.80 20.14
C PHE A 78 -18.08 1.55 19.45
N PHE A 79 -18.24 1.99 18.20
CA PHE A 79 -17.23 2.76 17.47
C PHE A 79 -17.78 4.06 16.83
N PRO A 80 -18.56 4.88 17.55
CA PRO A 80 -19.17 6.09 16.97
C PRO A 80 -18.11 7.07 16.45
N GLY A 81 -17.01 7.25 17.17
CA GLY A 81 -15.95 8.18 16.78
C GLY A 81 -15.18 7.79 15.52
N GLN A 82 -15.12 6.50 15.18
CA GLN A 82 -14.43 6.03 13.97
C GLN A 82 -15.29 6.29 12.72
N LEU A 83 -16.60 6.12 12.83
CA LEU A 83 -17.54 6.44 11.75
C LEU A 83 -17.55 7.95 11.47
N ASP A 84 -17.52 8.78 12.50
CA ASP A 84 -17.47 10.24 12.35
C ASP A 84 -16.17 10.72 11.69
N GLN A 85 -15.02 10.10 12.04
CA GLN A 85 -13.73 10.42 11.43
C GLN A 85 -13.67 10.03 9.94
N GLU A 86 -14.11 8.81 9.59
CA GLU A 86 -14.15 8.36 8.20
C GLU A 86 -15.15 9.16 7.36
N ALA A 87 -16.32 9.51 7.92
CA ALA A 87 -17.31 10.35 7.26
C ALA A 87 -16.76 11.77 7.03
N ALA A 88 -16.14 12.38 8.05
CA ALA A 88 -15.50 13.68 7.92
C ALA A 88 -14.37 13.66 6.88
N LEU A 89 -13.55 12.60 6.87
CA LEU A 89 -12.48 12.42 5.91
C LEU A 89 -13.01 12.20 4.49
N ALA A 90 -14.10 11.45 4.32
CA ALA A 90 -14.77 11.26 3.04
C ALA A 90 -15.32 12.58 2.48
N ILE A 91 -15.90 13.44 3.33
CA ILE A 91 -16.34 14.79 2.93
C ILE A 91 -15.15 15.64 2.47
N LYS A 92 -14.04 15.63 3.21
CA LYS A 92 -12.81 16.33 2.84
C LYS A 92 -12.23 15.84 1.51
N ARG A 93 -12.19 14.52 1.30
CA ARG A 93 -11.75 13.91 0.02
C ARG A 93 -12.63 14.31 -1.15
N GLN A 94 -13.95 14.32 -0.97
CA GLN A 94 -14.86 14.76 -2.02
C GLN A 94 -14.70 16.26 -2.34
N ALA A 95 -14.47 17.10 -1.32
CA ALA A 95 -14.17 18.51 -1.53
C ALA A 95 -12.86 18.71 -2.31
N ALA A 96 -11.83 17.94 -2.00
CA ALA A 96 -10.56 17.94 -2.71
C ALA A 96 -10.70 17.52 -4.18
N LEU A 97 -11.48 16.47 -4.48
CA LEU A 97 -11.75 16.06 -5.86
C LEU A 97 -12.47 17.13 -6.67
N ARG A 98 -13.50 17.77 -6.09
CA ARG A 98 -14.20 18.89 -6.77
C ARG A 98 -13.25 20.04 -7.08
N LYS A 99 -12.25 20.25 -6.23
CA LYS A 99 -11.24 21.29 -6.44
C LYS A 99 -10.27 20.91 -7.56
N ILE A 100 -9.86 19.64 -7.63
CA ILE A 100 -9.10 19.09 -8.77
C ILE A 100 -9.91 19.26 -10.07
N ASP A 101 -11.19 18.87 -10.08
CA ASP A 101 -12.08 19.07 -11.23
C ASP A 101 -12.13 20.54 -11.66
N ALA A 102 -12.25 21.46 -10.70
CA ALA A 102 -12.28 22.89 -10.98
C ALA A 102 -10.95 23.41 -11.56
N ILE A 103 -9.80 22.91 -11.08
CA ILE A 103 -8.48 23.26 -11.61
C ILE A 103 -8.35 22.78 -13.06
N LEU A 104 -8.67 21.51 -13.33
CA LEU A 104 -8.59 20.92 -14.67
C LEU A 104 -9.56 21.60 -15.65
N ALA A 105 -10.76 21.97 -15.19
CA ALA A 105 -11.75 22.67 -16.02
C ALA A 105 -11.42 24.17 -16.24
N SER A 106 -10.64 24.79 -15.34
CA SER A 106 -10.33 26.23 -15.41
C SER A 106 -9.35 26.61 -16.52
N ASP A 107 -8.58 25.64 -17.03
CA ASP A 107 -7.49 25.89 -17.98
C ASP A 107 -7.56 24.89 -19.13
N THR A 108 -7.65 25.40 -20.36
CA THR A 108 -7.75 24.56 -21.56
C THR A 108 -6.52 23.67 -21.77
N ARG A 109 -5.36 24.06 -21.22
CA ARG A 109 -4.12 23.26 -21.29
C ARG A 109 -4.21 21.92 -20.56
N PHE A 110 -5.16 21.76 -19.65
CA PHE A 110 -5.31 20.55 -18.81
C PHE A 110 -6.50 19.67 -19.22
N GLN A 111 -7.22 20.01 -20.31
CA GLN A 111 -8.43 19.27 -20.72
C GLN A 111 -8.19 17.83 -21.15
N SER A 112 -6.97 17.50 -21.57
CA SER A 112 -6.54 16.15 -21.93
C SER A 112 -6.12 15.29 -20.73
N ILE A 113 -6.16 15.85 -19.52
CA ILE A 113 -5.78 15.14 -18.30
C ILE A 113 -7.04 14.59 -17.64
N GLU A 114 -7.06 13.28 -17.49
CA GLU A 114 -8.05 12.56 -16.71
C GLU A 114 -7.41 12.11 -15.39
N TYR A 115 -8.24 11.78 -14.41
CA TYR A 115 -7.75 11.13 -13.19
C TYR A 115 -8.63 9.97 -12.76
N THR A 116 -7.99 8.95 -12.20
CA THR A 116 -8.66 7.81 -11.57
C THR A 116 -8.40 7.81 -10.08
N THR A 117 -9.42 7.49 -9.29
CA THR A 117 -9.28 7.33 -7.85
C THR A 117 -9.10 5.86 -7.48
N LEU A 118 -8.08 5.55 -6.70
CA LEU A 118 -7.80 4.23 -6.15
C LEU A 118 -8.01 4.29 -4.64
N SER A 119 -9.15 3.72 -4.20
CA SER A 119 -9.48 3.60 -2.79
C SER A 119 -8.85 2.33 -2.23
N VAL A 120 -7.57 2.42 -1.88
CA VAL A 120 -6.92 1.45 -0.98
C VAL A 120 -6.93 2.10 0.42
N LYS A 121 -6.24 1.53 1.42
CA LYS A 121 -6.05 2.11 2.77
C LYS A 121 -5.67 3.61 2.78
N PHE A 122 -5.20 4.15 1.65
CA PHE A 122 -4.98 5.57 1.38
C PHE A 122 -5.79 6.00 0.15
N TYR A 123 -6.09 7.30 0.06
CA TYR A 123 -6.79 7.84 -1.10
C TYR A 123 -5.78 8.24 -2.18
N TRP A 124 -5.68 7.45 -3.24
CA TRP A 124 -4.75 7.71 -4.34
C TRP A 124 -5.51 8.32 -5.53
N VAL A 125 -4.93 9.35 -6.13
CA VAL A 125 -5.41 9.99 -7.36
C VAL A 125 -4.32 9.84 -8.41
N GLN A 126 -4.60 9.08 -9.46
CA GLN A 126 -3.69 8.85 -10.57
C GLN A 126 -4.11 9.74 -11.73
N PHE A 127 -3.24 10.66 -12.13
CA PHE A 127 -3.43 11.54 -13.28
C PHE A 127 -2.82 10.90 -14.52
N GLU A 128 -3.59 10.85 -15.60
CA GLU A 128 -3.18 10.32 -16.90
C GLU A 128 -3.58 11.29 -18.00
N GLY A 129 -2.74 11.46 -19.02
CA GLY A 129 -3.07 12.33 -20.14
C GLY A 129 -1.84 12.87 -20.85
N ALA A 130 -2.07 13.90 -21.65
CA ALA A 130 -1.01 14.59 -22.37
C ALA A 130 -0.98 16.08 -22.02
N ILE A 131 0.23 16.66 -21.94
CA ILE A 131 0.46 18.09 -21.73
C ILE A 131 1.47 18.57 -22.78
N GLU A 132 1.36 19.83 -23.24
CA GLU A 132 2.26 20.40 -24.26
C GLU A 132 3.69 20.60 -23.74
N SER A 133 3.87 21.05 -22.49
CA SER A 133 5.18 21.38 -21.92
C SER A 133 5.37 20.95 -20.46
N GLU A 134 6.62 20.79 -20.05
CA GLU A 134 6.99 20.47 -18.66
C GLU A 134 6.64 21.63 -17.70
N ALA A 135 6.67 22.87 -18.21
CA ALA A 135 6.29 24.04 -17.44
C ALA A 135 4.80 24.01 -17.07
N ASP A 136 3.93 23.56 -17.97
CA ASP A 136 2.51 23.41 -17.71
C ASP A 136 2.23 22.29 -16.69
N LEU A 137 3.00 21.19 -16.76
CA LEU A 137 2.93 20.11 -15.76
C LEU A 137 3.31 20.62 -14.36
N LYS A 138 4.42 21.36 -14.26
CA LYS A 138 4.86 21.98 -12.99
C LYS A 138 3.85 22.97 -12.45
N GLU A 139 3.24 23.78 -13.31
CA GLU A 139 2.18 24.70 -12.93
C GLU A 139 0.94 23.96 -12.40
N LEU A 140 0.51 22.88 -13.08
CA LEU A 140 -0.61 22.05 -12.61
C LEU A 140 -0.30 21.43 -11.24
N GLN A 141 0.88 20.86 -11.07
CA GLN A 141 1.32 20.30 -9.79
C GLN A 141 1.34 21.34 -8.68
N HIS A 142 1.83 22.55 -8.98
CA HIS A 142 1.83 23.67 -8.05
C HIS A 142 0.40 24.06 -7.66
N ARG A 143 -0.50 24.26 -8.63
CA ARG A 143 -1.91 24.59 -8.36
C ARG A 143 -2.61 23.53 -7.55
N ILE A 144 -2.44 22.25 -7.87
CA ILE A 144 -3.01 21.16 -7.07
C ILE A 144 -2.48 21.20 -5.64
N ARG A 145 -1.18 21.47 -5.44
CA ARG A 145 -0.59 21.57 -4.10
C ARG A 145 -1.14 22.74 -3.30
N GLU A 146 -1.26 23.92 -3.91
CA GLU A 146 -1.70 25.14 -3.21
C GLU A 146 -3.22 25.19 -3.00
N GLU A 147 -4.00 24.70 -3.96
CA GLU A 147 -5.44 24.89 -3.96
C GLU A 147 -6.22 23.70 -3.35
N VAL A 148 -5.64 22.50 -3.30
CA VAL A 148 -6.33 21.30 -2.79
C VAL A 148 -6.04 21.12 -1.29
N PRO A 149 -7.07 20.95 -0.43
CA PRO A 149 -6.87 20.82 1.01
C PRO A 149 -5.98 19.61 1.38
N THR A 150 -4.85 19.87 2.04
CA THR A 150 -3.86 18.85 2.47
C THR A 150 -4.43 17.83 3.46
N GLU A 151 -5.41 18.25 4.24
CA GLU A 151 -6.20 17.46 5.18
C GLU A 151 -7.01 16.31 4.56
N ALA A 152 -7.14 16.26 3.23
CA ALA A 152 -7.80 15.15 2.53
C ALA A 152 -6.94 13.88 2.45
N ALA A 153 -5.65 13.96 2.82
CA ALA A 153 -4.69 12.85 2.81
C ALA A 153 -4.66 12.11 1.45
N ILE A 154 -4.55 12.89 0.37
CA ILE A 154 -4.53 12.39 -1.00
C ILE A 154 -3.09 12.20 -1.47
N ARG A 155 -2.80 11.03 -2.03
CA ARG A 155 -1.55 10.78 -2.75
C ARG A 155 -1.77 10.94 -4.24
N THR A 156 -0.85 11.59 -4.93
CA THR A 156 -0.95 11.76 -6.38
C THR A 156 0.14 10.99 -7.11
N THR A 157 -0.23 10.40 -8.24
CA THR A 157 0.71 9.74 -9.17
C THR A 157 0.44 10.30 -10.55
N TRP A 158 1.51 10.54 -11.31
CA TRP A 158 1.44 11.22 -12.60
C TRP A 158 1.98 10.30 -13.67
N SER A 159 1.18 10.06 -14.71
CA SER A 159 1.57 9.37 -15.93
C SER A 159 1.20 10.26 -17.11
N ILE A 160 1.99 11.31 -17.31
CA ILE A 160 1.72 12.36 -18.30
C ILE A 160 2.72 12.24 -19.45
N SER A 161 2.21 12.20 -20.68
CA SER A 161 3.03 12.24 -21.90
C SER A 161 3.11 13.65 -22.48
N ASN A 162 4.20 13.96 -23.17
CA ASN A 162 4.28 15.17 -23.96
C ASN A 162 3.37 15.02 -25.18
N GLN A 163 2.48 15.97 -25.41
CA GLN A 163 1.51 15.88 -26.52
C GLN A 163 2.18 15.90 -27.90
N SER A 164 3.32 16.59 -28.04
CA SER A 164 4.02 16.72 -29.31
C SER A 164 4.97 15.56 -29.61
N THR A 165 5.63 15.00 -28.60
CA THR A 165 6.64 13.95 -28.79
C THR A 165 6.13 12.55 -28.42
N GLY A 166 5.06 12.44 -27.64
CA GLY A 166 4.57 11.19 -27.05
C GLY A 166 5.47 10.63 -25.94
N GLU A 167 6.54 11.34 -25.58
CA GLU A 167 7.47 10.92 -24.53
C GLU A 167 6.82 11.06 -23.15
N ILE A 168 6.97 10.05 -22.30
CA ILE A 168 6.48 10.12 -20.92
C ILE A 168 7.33 11.15 -20.18
N MET A 169 6.72 12.26 -19.76
CA MET A 169 7.42 13.39 -19.15
C MET A 169 7.73 13.15 -17.68
N GLU A 170 6.88 12.39 -16.98
CA GLU A 170 7.06 12.18 -15.55
C GLU A 170 6.42 10.87 -15.08
N ASN A 171 7.12 10.16 -14.21
CA ASN A 171 6.64 8.99 -13.47
C ASN A 171 7.09 9.14 -12.01
N HIS A 172 6.62 10.19 -11.34
CA HIS A 172 6.97 10.48 -9.94
C HIS A 172 5.75 10.42 -9.02
N TYR A 173 6.02 9.95 -7.80
CA TYR A 173 5.08 10.00 -6.68
C TYR A 173 5.18 11.38 -6.02
N LEU A 174 4.12 12.18 -6.11
CA LEU A 174 4.03 13.43 -5.35
C LEU A 174 3.18 13.19 -4.10
N TRP A 175 3.82 13.39 -2.95
CA TRP A 175 3.18 13.27 -1.65
C TRP A 175 2.65 14.64 -1.23
N LEU A 176 1.33 14.84 -1.32
CA LEU A 176 0.66 15.97 -0.67
C LEU A 176 0.49 15.58 0.81
N LEU A 177 1.56 15.72 1.60
CA LEU A 177 1.49 15.44 3.03
C LEU A 177 0.63 16.50 3.71
N ASN A 178 -0.14 16.03 4.68
CA ASN A 178 -0.77 16.85 5.69
C ASN A 178 0.37 17.42 6.56
N GLU A 179 0.48 18.74 6.73
CA GLU A 179 1.53 19.38 7.56
C GLU A 179 1.63 18.77 8.98
N SER A 180 0.55 18.14 9.47
CA SER A 180 0.55 17.41 10.75
C SER A 180 1.41 16.13 10.77
N GLU A 181 1.74 15.53 9.63
CA GLU A 181 2.77 14.47 9.55
C GLU A 181 4.18 15.05 9.51
N ASP A 182 4.38 16.25 8.94
CA ASP A 182 5.65 16.97 9.03
C ASP A 182 5.92 17.46 10.46
N GLU A 183 4.90 17.86 11.24
CA GLU A 183 5.03 18.13 12.68
C GLU A 183 5.34 16.86 13.50
N LYS A 184 4.86 15.69 13.06
CA LYS A 184 5.25 14.40 13.65
C LYS A 184 6.65 14.00 13.24
N HIS A 185 7.07 14.28 12.01
CA HIS A 185 8.44 14.12 11.54
C HIS A 185 9.39 15.13 12.17
N ASP A 186 8.92 16.31 12.56
CA ASP A 186 9.69 17.33 13.28
C ASP A 186 9.78 17.04 14.77
N ASN A 187 8.73 16.47 15.40
CA ASN A 187 8.82 15.91 16.74
C ASN A 187 9.65 14.62 16.77
N GLN A 188 9.56 13.77 15.73
CA GLN A 188 10.48 12.64 15.53
C GLN A 188 11.89 13.10 15.19
N ARG A 189 12.10 14.22 14.49
CA ARG A 189 13.41 14.85 14.27
C ARG A 189 13.94 15.53 15.52
N ALA A 190 13.07 16.05 16.38
CA ALA A 190 13.45 16.59 17.69
C ALA A 190 13.84 15.46 18.64
N GLN A 191 13.14 14.32 18.59
CA GLN A 191 13.53 13.09 19.28
C GLN A 191 14.77 12.40 18.65
N ASN A 192 14.93 12.44 17.32
CA ASN A 192 16.14 12.06 16.58
C ASN A 192 17.25 13.12 16.65
N LYS A 193 17.03 14.30 17.25
CA LYS A 193 18.09 15.31 17.46
C LYS A 193 19.02 14.89 18.60
N SER A 194 18.61 13.88 19.35
CA SER A 194 19.44 13.08 20.26
C SER A 194 20.10 11.87 19.57
N GLN A 195 19.78 11.56 18.30
CA GLN A 195 20.61 10.66 17.50
C GLN A 195 21.88 11.42 17.11
N PRO A 196 23.08 10.83 17.27
CA PRO A 196 24.32 11.43 16.79
C PRO A 196 24.21 11.73 15.29
N ALA A 197 24.92 12.78 14.85
CA ALA A 197 24.98 13.20 13.45
C ALA A 197 25.05 11.97 12.53
N ILE A 198 24.22 11.94 11.48
CA ILE A 198 24.18 10.85 10.49
C ILE A 198 25.62 10.57 10.09
N SER A 199 26.12 9.43 10.57
CA SER A 199 27.44 8.97 10.22
C SER A 199 27.46 8.80 8.71
N ASN A 200 28.51 9.29 8.05
CA ASN A 200 28.72 8.98 6.64
C ASN A 200 29.09 7.49 6.44
N GLU A 201 29.29 6.76 7.54
CA GLU A 201 29.47 5.31 7.50
C GLU A 201 28.13 4.60 7.31
N PRO A 202 28.04 3.64 6.37
CA PRO A 202 26.86 2.82 6.20
C PRO A 202 26.50 2.06 7.49
N ALA A 203 25.21 1.87 7.72
CA ALA A 203 24.72 1.07 8.83
C ALA A 203 25.17 -0.39 8.71
N ASP A 204 25.47 -1.04 9.84
CA ASP A 204 25.89 -2.45 9.88
C ASP A 204 24.87 -3.41 9.22
N VAL A 205 23.58 -3.06 9.26
CA VAL A 205 22.53 -3.85 8.61
C VAL A 205 22.66 -3.77 7.08
N TYR A 206 23.02 -2.60 6.55
CA TYR A 206 23.24 -2.43 5.11
C TYR A 206 24.44 -3.25 4.64
N THR A 207 25.56 -3.19 5.36
CA THR A 207 26.75 -3.97 5.02
C THR A 207 26.47 -5.47 5.12
N GLY A 208 25.79 -5.92 6.17
CA GLY A 208 25.40 -7.33 6.33
C GLY A 208 24.49 -7.86 5.21
N LEU A 209 23.48 -7.08 4.79
CA LEU A 209 22.59 -7.48 3.69
C LEU A 209 23.29 -7.48 2.33
N ARG A 210 24.19 -6.51 2.11
CA ARG A 210 25.04 -6.46 0.92
C ARG A 210 25.97 -7.66 0.87
N ASP A 211 26.65 -7.97 1.97
CA ASP A 211 27.57 -9.09 2.07
C ASP A 211 26.86 -10.42 1.88
N LEU A 212 25.62 -10.55 2.36
CA LEU A 212 24.80 -11.75 2.16
C LEU A 212 24.65 -12.09 0.67
N ILE A 213 24.53 -11.11 -0.22
CA ILE A 213 24.39 -11.38 -1.66
C ILE A 213 25.71 -11.83 -2.27
N PHE A 214 26.83 -11.25 -1.85
CA PHE A 214 28.16 -11.69 -2.30
C PHE A 214 28.57 -13.04 -1.73
N GLN A 215 28.04 -13.40 -0.56
CA GLN A 215 28.24 -14.69 0.09
C GLN A 215 27.18 -15.71 -0.31
N THR A 216 26.12 -15.30 -1.01
CA THR A 216 25.10 -16.22 -1.50
C THR A 216 25.79 -17.19 -2.43
N ASP A 217 25.85 -18.46 -2.00
CA ASP A 217 26.49 -19.49 -2.76
C ASP A 217 25.64 -19.79 -3.99
N PHE A 218 25.96 -19.08 -5.07
CA PHE A 218 25.41 -19.37 -6.37
C PHE A 218 25.95 -20.69 -6.90
N GLN A 219 26.67 -21.56 -6.18
CA GLN A 219 27.13 -22.84 -6.73
C GLN A 219 26.02 -23.88 -7.01
N ILE A 220 24.77 -23.63 -6.61
CA ILE A 220 23.61 -24.33 -7.19
C ILE A 220 23.35 -23.86 -8.65
N THR A 221 23.99 -22.77 -9.05
CA THR A 221 23.80 -21.94 -10.24
C THR A 221 25.12 -21.29 -10.66
N GLN A 222 26.22 -22.06 -10.84
CA GLN A 222 27.25 -21.55 -11.75
C GLN A 222 26.49 -21.19 -13.03
N PRO A 223 26.74 -20.03 -13.68
CA PRO A 223 26.13 -19.72 -14.97
C PRO A 223 26.40 -20.90 -15.89
N LYS A 224 25.41 -21.77 -15.99
CA LYS A 224 25.54 -23.00 -16.73
C LYS A 224 25.43 -22.51 -18.14
N ILE A 225 26.53 -22.58 -18.88
CA ILE A 225 26.49 -22.40 -20.32
C ILE A 225 25.68 -23.60 -20.85
N ILE A 226 24.36 -23.46 -20.93
CA ILE A 226 23.47 -24.41 -21.58
C ILE A 226 23.47 -24.01 -23.05
N GLY A 227 24.47 -24.47 -23.80
CA GLY A 227 24.67 -24.09 -25.20
C GLY A 227 25.46 -22.79 -25.35
N ALA A 228 24.86 -21.73 -25.90
CA ALA A 228 25.51 -20.43 -26.14
C ALA A 228 24.87 -19.28 -25.34
N GLN A 229 24.04 -19.57 -24.35
CA GLN A 229 23.31 -18.56 -23.57
C GLN A 229 23.87 -18.47 -22.15
N ILE A 230 24.21 -17.26 -21.74
CA ILE A 230 24.59 -16.94 -20.37
C ILE A 230 23.32 -16.87 -19.52
N HIS A 231 23.27 -17.69 -18.47
CA HIS A 231 22.21 -17.62 -17.46
C HIS A 231 22.59 -16.63 -16.36
N LEU A 232 21.94 -15.46 -16.36
CA LEU A 232 22.08 -14.44 -15.32
C LEU A 232 21.22 -14.80 -14.10
N HIS A 233 21.86 -14.97 -12.94
CA HIS A 233 21.18 -15.38 -11.70
C HIS A 233 20.69 -14.21 -10.86
N ALA A 234 21.48 -13.14 -10.79
CA ALA A 234 21.13 -11.93 -10.08
C ALA A 234 21.81 -10.72 -10.71
N VAL A 235 21.18 -9.56 -10.56
CA VAL A 235 21.78 -8.25 -10.82
C VAL A 235 21.78 -7.48 -9.53
N LEU A 236 22.95 -6.95 -9.17
CA LEU A 236 23.13 -5.99 -8.11
C LEU A 236 23.47 -4.64 -8.74
N MET A 237 22.71 -3.61 -8.39
CA MET A 237 22.92 -2.24 -8.85
C MET A 237 23.04 -1.31 -7.65
N GLU A 238 23.97 -0.37 -7.76
CA GLU A 238 24.20 0.64 -6.73
C GLU A 238 24.05 2.02 -7.32
N PHE A 239 23.35 2.88 -6.58
CA PHE A 239 23.17 4.26 -6.96
C PHE A 239 23.01 5.13 -5.72
N THR A 240 23.20 6.43 -5.89
CA THR A 240 23.01 7.42 -4.83
C THR A 240 21.60 7.99 -4.90
N SER A 241 20.93 8.12 -3.75
CA SER A 241 19.69 8.89 -3.58
C SER A 241 19.91 9.97 -2.54
N GLY A 242 20.13 11.20 -2.99
CA GLY A 242 20.54 12.31 -2.11
C GLY A 242 21.91 12.07 -1.48
N LYS A 243 21.93 11.85 -0.16
CA LYS A 243 23.16 11.57 0.61
C LYS A 243 23.35 10.09 0.95
N GLU A 244 22.46 9.23 0.49
CA GLU A 244 22.45 7.81 0.82
C GLU A 244 22.86 6.98 -0.39
N PHE A 245 23.57 5.87 -0.16
CA PHE A 245 23.71 4.79 -1.12
C PHE A 245 22.50 3.85 -1.04
N VAL A 246 22.03 3.44 -2.21
CA VAL A 246 20.94 2.48 -2.38
C VAL A 246 21.47 1.28 -3.17
N THR A 247 21.23 0.08 -2.65
CA THR A 247 21.56 -1.18 -3.33
C THR A 247 20.26 -1.86 -3.75
N LEU A 248 20.06 -2.02 -5.05
CA LEU A 248 18.96 -2.79 -5.64
C LEU A 248 19.46 -4.18 -6.05
N VAL A 249 18.65 -5.19 -5.77
CA VAL A 249 18.97 -6.60 -5.98
C VAL A 249 17.79 -7.23 -6.69
N ALA A 250 18.03 -7.78 -7.86
CA ALA A 250 17.03 -8.45 -8.68
C ALA A 250 17.52 -9.87 -8.98
N MET A 251 16.77 -10.88 -8.54
CA MET A 251 17.10 -12.29 -8.73
C MET A 251 16.17 -12.96 -9.74
N GLN A 252 16.68 -13.99 -10.41
CA GLN A 252 16.01 -14.72 -11.49
C GLN A 252 14.66 -15.35 -11.07
N ASP A 253 14.51 -15.73 -9.80
CA ASP A 253 13.25 -16.26 -9.25
C ASP A 253 12.16 -15.18 -9.06
N GLY A 254 12.47 -13.92 -9.39
CA GLY A 254 11.60 -12.78 -9.21
C GLY A 254 11.79 -12.07 -7.88
N THR A 255 12.62 -12.60 -6.96
CA THR A 255 12.93 -11.94 -5.69
C THR A 255 13.64 -10.62 -5.96
N THR A 256 13.10 -9.54 -5.37
CA THR A 256 13.63 -8.18 -5.53
C THR A 256 13.81 -7.56 -4.16
N SER A 257 14.98 -7.00 -3.88
CA SER A 257 15.25 -6.29 -2.62
C SER A 257 15.91 -4.95 -2.88
N LEU A 258 15.70 -3.99 -1.98
CA LEU A 258 16.27 -2.66 -2.05
C LEU A 258 16.72 -2.22 -0.65
N TYR A 259 17.98 -1.85 -0.49
CA TYR A 259 18.58 -1.49 0.81
C TYR A 259 19.09 -0.05 0.78
N PHE A 260 18.97 0.65 1.92
CA PHE A 260 19.51 2.00 2.10
C PHE A 260 20.70 1.96 3.06
N SER A 261 21.76 2.68 2.74
CA SER A 261 22.96 2.81 3.58
C SER A 261 22.70 3.41 4.96
N SER A 262 21.65 4.21 5.13
CA SER A 262 21.21 4.72 6.43
C SER A 262 20.55 3.64 7.32
N GLY A 263 20.35 2.44 6.78
CA GLY A 263 19.63 1.35 7.42
C GLY A 263 18.18 1.30 6.94
N GLY A 264 17.67 0.07 6.76
CA GLY A 264 16.33 -0.17 6.24
C GLY A 264 16.32 -0.55 4.75
N GLY A 265 15.14 -0.87 4.26
CA GLY A 265 14.95 -1.41 2.92
C GLY A 265 13.69 -2.24 2.77
N VAL A 266 13.49 -2.78 1.58
CA VAL A 266 12.44 -3.73 1.25
C VAL A 266 13.12 -5.05 0.87
N ILE A 267 12.74 -6.14 1.52
CA ILE A 267 13.24 -7.49 1.21
C ILE A 267 12.10 -8.27 0.57
N GLY A 268 12.35 -8.91 -0.57
CA GLY A 268 11.38 -9.81 -1.19
C GLY A 268 10.17 -9.11 -1.83
N ALA A 269 10.33 -7.89 -2.33
CA ALA A 269 9.29 -7.14 -3.05
C ALA A 269 8.77 -7.85 -4.32
N GLY A 270 9.46 -8.91 -4.76
CA GLY A 270 9.10 -9.75 -5.91
C GLY A 270 7.75 -10.47 -5.83
N GLU A 271 7.14 -10.53 -4.65
CA GLU A 271 5.77 -11.04 -4.48
C GLU A 271 4.74 -10.14 -5.18
N HIS A 272 5.04 -8.85 -5.37
CA HIS A 272 4.19 -7.91 -6.06
C HIS A 272 4.38 -8.02 -7.59
N ALA A 273 3.28 -8.26 -8.31
CA ALA A 273 3.31 -8.47 -9.76
C ALA A 273 4.01 -7.36 -10.56
N PRO A 274 3.80 -6.05 -10.27
CA PRO A 274 4.53 -4.99 -10.97
C PRO A 274 6.04 -5.02 -10.73
N VAL A 275 6.47 -5.33 -9.50
CA VAL A 275 7.89 -5.43 -9.14
C VAL A 275 8.54 -6.62 -9.81
N ARG A 276 7.84 -7.76 -9.87
CA ARG A 276 8.32 -8.96 -10.59
C ARG A 276 8.50 -8.70 -12.08
N ALA A 277 7.56 -7.98 -12.70
CA ALA A 277 7.66 -7.60 -14.11
C ALA A 277 8.87 -6.67 -14.36
N ALA A 278 9.08 -5.66 -13.52
CA ALA A 278 10.24 -4.77 -13.59
C ALA A 278 11.56 -5.52 -13.37
N ASN A 279 11.60 -6.48 -12.44
CA ASN A 279 12.76 -7.36 -12.22
C ASN A 279 13.09 -8.14 -13.50
N GLN A 280 12.11 -8.80 -14.11
CA GLN A 280 12.34 -9.56 -15.35
C GLN A 280 12.86 -8.70 -16.50
N GLN A 281 12.32 -7.48 -16.66
CA GLN A 281 12.84 -6.52 -17.65
C GLN A 281 14.28 -6.12 -17.34
N PHE A 282 14.59 -5.87 -16.07
CA PHE A 282 15.93 -5.47 -15.64
C PHE A 282 16.97 -6.58 -15.88
N LEU A 283 16.64 -7.84 -15.56
CA LEU A 283 17.49 -8.99 -15.88
C LEU A 283 17.67 -9.16 -17.40
N GLY A 284 16.60 -8.97 -18.17
CA GLY A 284 16.65 -9.05 -19.63
C GLY A 284 17.59 -8.00 -20.24
N LEU A 285 17.54 -6.77 -19.74
CA LEU A 285 18.46 -5.71 -20.14
C LEU A 285 19.90 -6.03 -19.74
N ALA A 286 20.14 -6.42 -18.49
CA ALA A 286 21.47 -6.75 -18.01
C ALA A 286 22.12 -7.88 -18.82
N THR A 287 21.35 -8.89 -19.22
CA THR A 287 21.82 -10.01 -20.05
C THR A 287 22.43 -9.53 -21.38
N GLN A 288 21.90 -8.44 -21.98
CA GLN A 288 22.42 -7.89 -23.24
C GLN A 288 23.84 -7.32 -23.12
N TYR A 289 24.30 -7.02 -21.90
CA TYR A 289 25.60 -6.41 -21.64
C TYR A 289 26.67 -7.39 -21.13
N ILE A 290 26.33 -8.66 -20.92
CA ILE A 290 27.31 -9.65 -20.39
C ILE A 290 28.26 -10.15 -21.50
N ASP A 291 27.85 -10.07 -22.77
CA ASP A 291 28.61 -10.55 -23.93
C ASP A 291 29.50 -9.48 -24.62
N GLN A 292 29.61 -8.28 -24.04
CA GLN A 292 30.45 -7.18 -24.56
C GLN A 292 31.82 -7.13 -23.86
#